data_AF-A0A9E4VJ06-F1
#
_entry.id   AF-A0A9E4VJ06-F1
#
_cell.length_a   1.000
_cell.length_b   1.000
_cell.length_c   1.000
_cell.angle_alpha   90.00
_cell.angle_beta   90.00
_cell.angle_gamma   90.00
#
_symmetry.space_group_name_H-M   'P 1'
#
loop_
_entity.id
_entity.type
_entity.pdbx_description
1 polymer ?
#
loop_
_entity_poly.entity_id
_entity_poly.type
_entity_poly.pdbx_seq_one_letter_code
_entity_poly.pdbx_strand_id
1 'polypeptide(L)'
;MVQVSASLFTAWRWMWLRWPKASFGRFEAGFLVLVAAAVALRLWDLDGRTMHYDEAIHVHFAWKLFQGKEFIHSPWMHGPFQVELVSLIFRIFGDTEFTARLGYALFGSALVGLPYFLREALGKPGALITGVMLALSPNLLYFSRFGRNDIIMAFWATALLVLFWRYIQHAKHRYLYIASALIAFMFATKETAYMTVLIFGFIMFLLALPDLVPWALGRVRLSQLTGAAGVLLLLVTLTLPQWAAIAGLAQDALGLDLVNRNGVSGGIVGAPQWGAPYVAMPV
;
A
#
# COMPACT_ATOMS: atom_id res chain seq x y z
N MET A 1 -14.88 24.91 38.94
CA MET A 1 -15.59 24.79 37.65
C MET A 1 -14.67 25.27 36.54
N VAL A 2 -14.00 24.34 35.86
CA VAL A 2 -13.10 24.66 34.73
C VAL A 2 -13.89 24.42 33.45
N GLN A 3 -14.13 25.48 32.69
CA GLN A 3 -14.74 25.39 31.35
C GLN A 3 -13.75 24.72 30.40
N VAL A 4 -14.06 23.49 29.98
CA VAL A 4 -13.37 22.82 28.87
C VAL A 4 -13.90 23.43 27.57
N SER A 5 -13.01 24.03 26.79
CA SER A 5 -13.34 24.69 25.52
C SER A 5 -13.84 23.67 24.50
N ALA A 6 -14.96 23.99 23.85
CA ALA A 6 -15.58 23.20 22.78
C ALA A 6 -14.80 23.27 21.44
N SER A 7 -13.47 23.39 21.47
CA SER A 7 -12.63 23.58 20.27
C SER A 7 -12.00 22.30 19.72
N LEU A 8 -12.14 21.16 20.41
CA LEU A 8 -11.56 19.89 19.95
C LEU A 8 -12.46 19.09 18.98
N PHE A 9 -13.75 19.44 18.87
CA PHE A 9 -14.69 18.72 18.01
C PHE A 9 -14.84 19.29 16.58
N THR A 10 -14.25 20.44 16.28
CA THR A 10 -14.32 21.05 14.93
C THR A 10 -13.22 20.59 13.97
N ALA A 11 -12.12 20.01 14.47
CA ALA A 11 -11.02 19.51 13.64
C ALA A 11 -11.39 18.27 12.79
N TRP A 12 -12.39 17.49 13.21
CA TRP A 12 -12.81 16.27 12.51
C TRP A 12 -13.79 16.51 11.35
N ARG A 13 -14.42 17.68 11.25
CA ARG A 13 -15.38 18.00 10.16
C ARG A 13 -14.71 18.24 8.81
N TRP A 14 -13.39 18.40 8.75
CA TRP A 14 -12.66 18.68 7.51
C TRP A 14 -12.12 17.43 6.80
N MET A 15 -12.24 16.25 7.43
CA MET A 15 -11.84 14.97 6.84
C MET A 15 -12.96 14.31 6.01
N TRP A 16 -14.03 15.07 5.72
CA TRP A 16 -15.11 14.60 4.86
C TRP A 16 -14.74 14.79 3.38
N LEU A 17 -14.63 13.64 2.72
CA LEU A 17 -14.55 13.38 1.28
C LEU A 17 -15.39 14.36 0.43
N ARG A 18 -14.89 15.57 0.17
CA ARG A 18 -15.29 16.32 -1.02
C ARG A 18 -14.57 15.71 -2.21
N TRP A 19 -15.10 14.56 -2.66
CA TRP A 19 -15.05 14.16 -4.05
C TRP A 19 -15.65 15.32 -4.88
N PRO A 20 -15.14 15.65 -6.08
CA PRO A 20 -15.83 16.57 -6.96
C PRO A 20 -17.31 16.19 -6.98
N LYS A 21 -18.22 17.18 -6.84
CA LYS A 21 -19.67 16.99 -6.88
C LYS A 21 -20.00 16.27 -8.19
N ALA A 22 -19.99 14.94 -8.17
CA ALA A 22 -20.40 14.13 -9.30
C ALA A 22 -21.91 14.24 -9.28
N SER A 23 -22.47 15.03 -10.19
CA SER A 23 -23.87 14.83 -10.55
C SER A 23 -23.97 13.37 -10.96
N PHE A 24 -24.76 12.58 -10.23
CA PHE A 24 -24.92 11.17 -10.52
C PHE A 24 -25.52 11.02 -11.92
N GLY A 25 -24.67 10.79 -12.92
CA GLY A 25 -25.02 10.72 -14.32
C GLY A 25 -24.96 9.30 -14.83
N ARG A 26 -25.24 9.15 -16.13
CA ARG A 26 -25.16 7.85 -16.82
C ARG A 26 -23.75 7.24 -16.74
N PHE A 27 -22.72 8.08 -16.67
CA PHE A 27 -21.34 7.62 -16.57
C PHE A 27 -21.05 6.99 -15.20
N GLU A 28 -21.40 7.68 -14.12
CA GLU A 28 -21.25 7.20 -12.75
C GLU A 28 -22.05 5.92 -12.51
N ALA A 29 -23.29 5.87 -13.02
CA ALA A 29 -24.12 4.67 -12.98
C ALA A 29 -23.48 3.50 -13.76
N GLY A 30 -22.98 3.75 -14.97
CA GLY A 30 -22.29 2.71 -15.77
C GLY A 30 -21.04 2.18 -15.07
N PHE A 31 -20.29 3.05 -14.39
CA PHE A 31 -19.10 2.64 -13.65
C PHE A 31 -19.46 1.83 -12.39
N LEU A 32 -20.55 2.18 -11.71
CA LEU A 32 -21.07 1.38 -10.59
C LEU A 32 -21.54 0.00 -11.05
N VAL A 33 -22.23 -0.09 -12.18
CA VAL A 33 -22.62 -1.38 -12.78
C VAL A 33 -21.38 -2.22 -13.11
N LEU A 34 -20.33 -1.61 -13.66
CA LEU A 34 -19.07 -2.29 -13.93
C LEU A 34 -18.42 -2.85 -12.64
N VAL A 35 -18.35 -2.05 -11.58
CA VAL A 35 -17.79 -2.52 -10.30
C VAL A 35 -18.67 -3.62 -9.70
N ALA A 36 -20.00 -3.49 -9.76
CA ALA A 36 -20.93 -4.52 -9.30
C ALA A 36 -20.76 -5.83 -10.09
N ALA A 37 -20.60 -5.76 -11.41
CA ALA A 37 -20.29 -6.91 -12.25
C ALA A 37 -18.94 -7.53 -11.87
N ALA A 38 -17.91 -6.72 -11.60
CA ALA A 38 -16.62 -7.21 -11.15
C ALA A 38 -16.68 -7.92 -9.79
N VAL A 39 -17.52 -7.45 -8.86
CA VAL A 39 -17.83 -8.13 -7.59
C VAL A 39 -18.53 -9.46 -7.86
N ALA A 40 -19.58 -9.46 -8.67
CA ALA A 40 -20.32 -10.69 -9.00
C ALA A 40 -19.40 -11.77 -9.61
N LEU A 41 -18.57 -11.41 -10.59
CA LEU A 41 -17.62 -12.33 -11.22
C LEU A 41 -16.58 -12.90 -10.24
N ARG A 42 -16.20 -12.14 -9.22
CA ARG A 42 -15.17 -12.55 -8.24
C ARG A 42 -15.76 -13.37 -7.11
N LEU A 43 -17.00 -13.11 -6.72
CA LEU A 43 -17.69 -13.85 -5.65
C LEU A 43 -18.42 -15.10 -6.16
N TRP A 44 -18.74 -15.17 -7.46
CA TRP A 44 -19.39 -16.32 -8.05
C TRP A 44 -18.56 -17.60 -7.86
N ASP A 45 -19.07 -18.58 -7.12
CA ASP A 45 -18.42 -19.87 -6.92
C ASP A 45 -16.98 -19.74 -6.37
N LEU A 46 -16.78 -18.85 -5.40
CA LEU A 46 -15.46 -18.53 -4.85
C LEU A 46 -14.84 -19.70 -4.06
N ASP A 47 -15.68 -20.57 -3.50
CA ASP A 47 -15.35 -21.80 -2.79
C ASP A 47 -15.42 -23.07 -3.67
N GLY A 48 -15.85 -22.96 -4.94
CA GLY A 48 -16.01 -24.11 -5.84
C GLY A 48 -14.74 -24.90 -6.18
N ARG A 49 -13.55 -24.41 -5.77
CA ARG A 49 -12.28 -25.11 -5.92
C ARG A 49 -11.60 -25.38 -4.59
N THR A 50 -10.91 -26.52 -4.53
CA THR A 50 -10.05 -26.89 -3.42
C THR A 50 -8.95 -25.86 -3.17
N MET A 51 -8.57 -25.72 -1.90
CA MET A 51 -7.54 -24.78 -1.48
C MET A 51 -6.17 -25.22 -2.02
N HIS A 52 -5.49 -24.30 -2.70
CA HIS A 52 -4.12 -24.54 -3.14
C HIS A 52 -3.17 -24.53 -1.95
N TYR A 53 -2.04 -25.23 -2.05
CA TYR A 53 -1.03 -25.30 -0.99
C TYR A 53 -0.62 -23.91 -0.48
N ASP A 54 -0.30 -22.99 -1.40
CA ASP A 54 0.09 -21.61 -1.06
C ASP A 54 -1.01 -20.80 -0.36
N GLU A 55 -2.29 -21.12 -0.60
CA GLU A 55 -3.40 -20.48 0.12
C GLU A 55 -3.52 -21.08 1.53
N ALA A 56 -3.48 -22.42 1.61
CA ALA A 56 -3.72 -23.18 2.83
C ALA A 56 -2.76 -22.80 3.96
N ILE A 57 -1.49 -22.52 3.66
CA ILE A 57 -0.51 -22.07 4.66
C ILE A 57 -0.97 -20.76 5.32
N HIS A 58 -1.31 -19.75 4.53
CA HIS A 58 -1.71 -18.44 5.07
C HIS A 58 -3.06 -18.51 5.79
N VAL A 59 -3.99 -19.30 5.25
CA VAL A 59 -5.30 -19.56 5.85
C VAL A 59 -5.14 -20.28 7.20
N HIS A 60 -4.22 -21.23 7.31
CA HIS A 60 -3.95 -21.92 8.57
C HIS A 60 -3.48 -20.95 9.66
N PHE A 61 -2.57 -20.03 9.35
CA PHE A 61 -2.11 -19.03 10.31
C PHE A 61 -3.21 -18.01 10.66
N ALA A 62 -4.02 -17.60 9.68
CA ALA A 62 -5.17 -16.74 9.93
C ALA A 62 -6.19 -17.41 10.85
N TRP A 63 -6.45 -18.70 10.63
CA TRP A 63 -7.31 -19.52 11.48
C TRP A 63 -6.75 -19.69 12.90
N LYS A 64 -5.43 -19.92 13.06
CA LYS A 64 -4.79 -19.95 14.39
C LYS A 64 -4.99 -18.64 15.13
N LEU A 65 -4.74 -17.51 14.46
CA LEU A 65 -4.95 -16.18 15.04
C LEU A 65 -6.43 -15.96 15.42
N PHE A 66 -7.36 -16.35 14.55
CA PHE A 66 -8.81 -16.29 14.81
C PHE A 66 -9.21 -17.11 16.05
N GLN A 67 -8.62 -18.29 16.26
CA GLN A 67 -8.85 -19.16 17.42
C GLN A 67 -8.16 -18.66 18.71
N GLY A 68 -7.57 -17.45 18.69
CA GLY A 68 -6.83 -16.91 19.84
C GLY A 68 -5.52 -17.65 20.12
N LYS A 69 -5.03 -18.45 19.17
CA LYS A 69 -3.73 -19.12 19.28
C LYS A 69 -2.62 -18.17 18.86
N GLU A 70 -1.42 -18.46 19.35
CA GLU A 70 -0.25 -17.66 19.02
C GLU A 70 0.05 -17.67 17.51
N PHE A 71 0.23 -16.45 16.98
CA PHE A 71 0.74 -16.18 15.64
C PHE A 71 1.99 -15.31 15.78
N ILE A 72 3.15 -15.94 15.58
CA ILE A 72 4.43 -15.23 15.46
C ILE A 72 4.74 -15.09 13.98
N HIS A 73 4.77 -13.85 13.50
CA HIS A 73 5.15 -13.55 12.13
C HIS A 73 6.60 -13.99 11.86
N SER A 74 6.82 -14.57 10.67
CA SER A 74 8.14 -14.96 10.18
C SER A 74 8.33 -14.41 8.77
N PRO A 75 9.53 -13.93 8.40
CA PRO A 75 9.75 -13.27 7.11
C PRO A 75 9.38 -14.08 5.87
N TRP A 76 9.42 -15.42 5.94
CA TRP A 76 9.04 -16.28 4.83
C TRP A 76 7.53 -16.25 4.50
N MET A 77 6.68 -15.74 5.41
CA MET A 77 5.22 -15.67 5.26
C MET A 77 4.72 -14.39 4.58
N HIS A 78 5.60 -13.58 4.00
CA HIS A 78 5.31 -12.21 3.58
C HIS A 78 4.78 -11.35 4.75
N GLY A 79 4.26 -10.15 4.49
CA GLY A 79 3.80 -9.27 5.56
C GLY A 79 2.56 -9.79 6.30
N PRO A 80 2.33 -9.35 7.55
CA PRO A 80 1.26 -9.87 8.41
C PRO A 80 -0.16 -9.48 7.97
N PHE A 81 -0.30 -8.47 7.11
CA PHE A 81 -1.60 -7.90 6.72
C PHE A 81 -2.57 -8.95 6.20
N GLN A 82 -2.10 -9.88 5.37
CA GLN A 82 -2.94 -10.94 4.81
C GLN A 82 -3.55 -11.83 5.91
N VAL A 83 -2.72 -12.23 6.88
CA VAL A 83 -3.14 -13.13 7.97
C VAL A 83 -4.12 -12.43 8.90
N GLU A 84 -3.83 -11.18 9.28
CA GLU A 84 -4.70 -10.37 10.14
C GLU A 84 -6.04 -10.07 9.47
N LEU A 85 -6.03 -9.71 8.18
CA LEU A 85 -7.24 -9.44 7.41
C LEU A 85 -8.15 -10.68 7.32
N VAL A 86 -7.58 -11.84 6.98
CA VAL A 86 -8.37 -13.08 6.87
C VAL A 86 -8.89 -13.51 8.25
N SER A 87 -8.09 -13.37 9.31
CA SER A 87 -8.53 -13.64 10.68
C SER A 87 -9.71 -12.74 11.10
N LEU A 88 -9.64 -11.44 10.77
CA LEU A 88 -10.76 -10.50 11.01
C LEU A 88 -12.02 -10.92 10.24
N ILE A 89 -11.88 -11.35 8.98
CA ILE A 89 -12.99 -11.84 8.17
C ILE A 89 -13.60 -13.09 8.80
N PHE A 90 -12.78 -14.05 9.25
CA PHE A 90 -13.25 -15.23 9.98
C PHE A 90 -13.99 -14.86 11.26
N ARG A 91 -13.53 -13.84 11.98
CA ARG A 91 -14.20 -13.36 13.19
C ARG A 91 -15.61 -12.83 12.94
N ILE A 92 -15.85 -12.23 11.77
CA ILE A 92 -17.13 -11.60 11.40
C ILE A 92 -18.08 -12.59 10.71
N PHE A 93 -17.55 -13.43 9.81
CA PHE A 93 -18.35 -14.25 8.90
C PHE A 93 -18.18 -15.77 9.06
N GLY A 94 -17.28 -16.23 9.93
CA GLY A 94 -16.93 -17.64 10.11
C GLY A 94 -15.77 -18.10 9.20
N ASP A 95 -15.19 -19.26 9.51
CA ASP A 95 -14.01 -19.85 8.87
C ASP A 95 -14.35 -20.86 7.76
N THR A 96 -14.78 -20.37 6.61
CA THR A 96 -15.07 -21.19 5.41
C THR A 96 -14.06 -20.90 4.29
N GLU A 97 -14.02 -21.76 3.27
CA GLU A 97 -13.18 -21.53 2.08
C GLU A 97 -13.61 -20.26 1.32
N PHE A 98 -14.90 -19.94 1.34
CA PHE A 98 -15.44 -18.71 0.77
C PHE A 98 -14.90 -17.48 1.51
N THR A 99 -15.05 -17.44 2.84
CA THR A 99 -14.61 -16.29 3.65
C THR A 99 -13.09 -16.16 3.65
N ALA A 100 -12.36 -17.27 3.54
CA ALA A 100 -10.91 -17.29 3.40
C ALA A 100 -10.43 -16.53 2.16
N ARG A 101 -11.23 -16.48 1.08
CA ARG A 101 -10.91 -15.80 -0.19
C ARG A 101 -11.62 -14.46 -0.37
N LEU A 102 -12.55 -14.12 0.52
CA LEU A 102 -13.40 -12.93 0.40
C LEU A 102 -12.61 -11.63 0.31
N GLY A 103 -11.59 -11.45 1.15
CA GLY A 103 -10.77 -10.23 1.17
C GLY A 103 -10.11 -9.95 -0.19
N TYR A 104 -9.52 -10.98 -0.80
CA TYR A 104 -8.84 -10.89 -2.11
C TYR A 104 -9.81 -10.54 -3.23
N ALA A 105 -11.01 -11.13 -3.20
CA ALA A 105 -12.07 -10.83 -4.16
C ALA A 105 -12.49 -9.36 -4.07
N LEU A 106 -12.67 -8.85 -2.86
CA LEU A 106 -13.02 -7.44 -2.62
C LEU A 106 -11.91 -6.47 -3.07
N PHE A 107 -10.64 -6.78 -2.79
CA PHE A 107 -9.51 -5.98 -3.28
C PHE A 107 -9.42 -5.99 -4.82
N GLY A 108 -9.62 -7.15 -5.45
CA GLY A 108 -9.66 -7.26 -6.90
C GLY A 108 -10.83 -6.50 -7.53
N SER A 109 -12.00 -6.48 -6.89
CA SER A 109 -13.13 -5.66 -7.32
C SER A 109 -12.88 -4.18 -7.12
N ALA A 110 -12.26 -3.78 -6.01
CA ALA A 110 -11.90 -2.40 -5.74
C ALA A 110 -10.86 -1.87 -6.75
N LEU A 111 -9.92 -2.72 -7.20
CA LEU A 111 -8.95 -2.41 -8.25
C LEU A 111 -9.63 -2.01 -9.56
N VAL A 112 -10.70 -2.70 -9.96
CA VAL A 112 -11.53 -2.33 -11.14
C VAL A 112 -12.13 -0.93 -10.99
N GLY A 113 -12.33 -0.47 -9.77
CA GLY A 113 -12.90 0.84 -9.46
C GLY A 113 -11.93 2.02 -9.63
N LEU A 114 -10.62 1.78 -9.52
CA LEU A 114 -9.60 2.83 -9.47
C LEU A 114 -9.49 3.70 -10.75
N PRO A 115 -9.67 3.18 -11.98
CA PRO A 115 -9.63 3.99 -13.20
C PRO A 115 -10.62 5.17 -13.22
N TYR A 116 -11.74 5.09 -12.51
CA TYR A 116 -12.68 6.21 -12.38
C TYR A 116 -12.01 7.46 -11.81
N PHE A 117 -11.03 7.30 -10.93
CA PHE A 117 -10.29 8.40 -10.34
C PHE A 117 -9.24 8.99 -11.28
N LEU A 118 -8.94 8.32 -12.40
CA LEU A 118 -8.06 8.79 -13.48
C LEU A 118 -8.82 9.31 -14.71
N ARG A 119 -10.16 9.40 -14.65
CA ARG A 119 -11.00 9.85 -15.78
C ARG A 119 -10.69 11.24 -16.33
N GLU A 120 -10.05 12.10 -15.54
CA GLU A 120 -9.60 13.43 -15.99
C GLU A 120 -8.37 13.33 -16.91
N ALA A 121 -7.54 12.29 -16.75
CA ALA A 121 -6.37 12.03 -17.57
C ALA A 121 -6.68 11.10 -18.76
N LEU A 122 -7.47 10.05 -18.53
CA LEU A 122 -7.81 9.04 -19.54
C LEU A 122 -9.05 9.40 -20.39
N GLY A 123 -9.80 10.43 -19.98
CA GLY A 123 -11.16 10.65 -20.45
C GLY A 123 -12.16 9.64 -19.87
N LYS A 124 -13.45 9.96 -19.97
CA LYS A 124 -14.53 9.06 -19.49
C LYS A 124 -14.51 7.70 -20.22
N PRO A 125 -14.42 7.63 -21.56
CA PRO A 125 -14.37 6.34 -22.25
C PRO A 125 -13.12 5.53 -21.88
N GLY A 126 -11.95 6.17 -21.81
CA GLY A 126 -10.70 5.51 -21.44
C GLY A 126 -10.77 4.89 -20.05
N ALA A 127 -11.25 5.64 -19.05
CA ALA A 127 -11.44 5.11 -17.70
C ALA A 127 -12.38 3.89 -17.65
N LEU A 128 -13.48 3.92 -18.43
CA LEU A 128 -14.43 2.80 -18.49
C LEU A 128 -13.80 1.58 -19.17
N ILE A 129 -13.13 1.78 -20.31
CA ILE A 129 -12.45 0.70 -21.05
C ILE A 129 -11.37 0.05 -20.17
N THR A 130 -10.54 0.85 -19.49
CA THR A 130 -9.55 0.33 -18.54
C THR A 130 -10.22 -0.48 -17.43
N GLY A 131 -11.31 0.00 -16.85
CA GLY A 131 -12.07 -0.74 -15.85
C GLY A 131 -12.59 -2.07 -16.39
N VAL A 132 -13.15 -2.10 -17.60
CA VAL A 132 -13.61 -3.33 -18.27
C VAL A 132 -12.45 -4.31 -18.49
N MET A 133 -11.30 -3.83 -18.96
CA MET A 133 -10.11 -4.66 -19.16
C MET A 133 -9.62 -5.26 -17.82
N LEU A 134 -9.63 -4.50 -16.72
CA LEU A 134 -9.27 -5.01 -15.40
C LEU A 134 -10.31 -6.00 -14.86
N ALA A 135 -11.60 -5.77 -15.16
CA ALA A 135 -12.69 -6.64 -14.72
C ALA A 135 -12.64 -8.02 -15.38
N LEU A 136 -12.32 -8.05 -16.68
CA LEU A 136 -12.34 -9.25 -17.54
C LEU A 136 -10.96 -9.89 -17.74
N SER A 137 -9.87 -9.27 -17.27
CA SER A 137 -8.53 -9.83 -17.36
C SER A 137 -8.48 -11.21 -16.69
N PRO A 138 -8.15 -12.29 -17.42
CA PRO A 138 -8.10 -13.64 -16.85
C PRO A 138 -7.14 -13.73 -15.67
N ASN A 139 -5.99 -13.05 -15.77
CA ASN A 139 -4.97 -13.03 -14.73
C ASN A 139 -5.48 -12.35 -13.46
N LEU A 140 -6.03 -11.14 -13.58
CA LEU A 140 -6.52 -10.40 -12.41
C LEU A 140 -7.76 -11.06 -11.80
N LEU A 141 -8.63 -11.65 -12.62
CA LEU A 141 -9.79 -12.40 -12.14
C LEU A 141 -9.33 -13.63 -11.34
N TYR A 142 -8.40 -14.42 -11.88
CA TYR A 142 -7.82 -15.57 -11.20
C TYR A 142 -7.16 -15.18 -9.87
N PHE A 143 -6.21 -14.23 -9.88
CA PHE A 143 -5.50 -13.84 -8.67
C PHE A 143 -6.36 -13.10 -7.65
N SER A 144 -7.47 -12.49 -8.06
CA SER A 144 -8.47 -11.96 -7.12
C SER A 144 -9.33 -13.03 -6.45
N ARG A 145 -9.34 -14.26 -6.97
CA ARG A 145 -10.04 -15.41 -6.40
C ARG A 145 -9.06 -16.41 -5.75
N PHE A 146 -7.81 -16.00 -5.57
CA PHE A 146 -6.71 -16.78 -5.04
C PHE A 146 -6.19 -16.12 -3.77
N GLY A 147 -6.11 -16.86 -2.67
CA GLY A 147 -5.70 -16.38 -1.35
C GLY A 147 -4.21 -16.00 -1.22
N ARG A 148 -3.76 -15.03 -2.02
CA ARG A 148 -2.39 -14.53 -2.07
C ARG A 148 -2.33 -13.01 -2.10
N ASN A 149 -1.23 -12.49 -1.55
CA ASN A 149 -0.90 -11.07 -1.49
C ASN A 149 -0.90 -10.32 -2.85
N ASP A 150 -0.76 -11.01 -3.98
CA ASP A 150 -0.50 -10.39 -5.29
C ASP A 150 -1.61 -9.42 -5.73
N ILE A 151 -2.89 -9.78 -5.55
CA ILE A 151 -3.99 -8.88 -5.90
C ILE A 151 -4.10 -7.69 -4.95
N ILE A 152 -3.76 -7.89 -3.66
CA ILE A 152 -3.74 -6.84 -2.65
C ILE A 152 -2.64 -5.83 -3.01
N MET A 153 -1.45 -6.31 -3.37
CA MET A 153 -0.35 -5.48 -3.87
C MET A 153 -0.71 -4.71 -5.15
N ALA A 154 -1.39 -5.35 -6.10
CA ALA A 154 -1.86 -4.69 -7.31
C ALA A 154 -2.83 -3.54 -7.01
N PHE A 155 -3.74 -3.74 -6.05
CA PHE A 155 -4.61 -2.68 -5.55
C PHE A 155 -3.81 -1.54 -4.90
N TRP A 156 -2.91 -1.85 -3.95
CA TRP A 156 -2.09 -0.84 -3.28
C TRP A 156 -1.26 -0.01 -4.25
N ALA A 157 -0.55 -0.65 -5.18
CA ALA A 157 0.29 0.03 -6.17
C ALA A 157 -0.54 0.94 -7.09
N THR A 158 -1.71 0.47 -7.55
CA THR A 158 -2.60 1.26 -8.42
C THR A 158 -3.25 2.40 -7.65
N ALA A 159 -3.64 2.19 -6.39
CA ALA A 159 -4.20 3.23 -5.54
C ALA A 159 -3.17 4.33 -5.24
N LEU A 160 -1.90 3.95 -5.01
CA LEU A 160 -0.80 4.90 -4.87
C LEU A 160 -0.58 5.71 -6.14
N LEU A 161 -0.57 5.07 -7.31
CA LEU A 161 -0.50 5.77 -8.59
C LEU A 161 -1.61 6.82 -8.72
N VAL A 162 -2.85 6.45 -8.40
CA VAL A 162 -4.01 7.36 -8.42
C VAL A 162 -3.80 8.55 -7.48
N LEU A 163 -3.30 8.32 -6.27
CA LEU A 163 -3.10 9.37 -5.27
C LEU A 163 -1.93 10.29 -5.61
N PHE A 164 -0.82 9.75 -6.11
CA PHE A 164 0.30 10.54 -6.59
C PHE A 164 -0.13 11.42 -7.76
N TRP A 165 -0.85 10.86 -8.73
CA TRP A 165 -1.44 11.63 -9.82
C TRP A 165 -2.36 12.74 -9.30
N ARG A 166 -3.28 12.43 -8.38
CA ARG A 166 -4.20 13.41 -7.79
C ARG A 166 -3.47 14.48 -6.97
N TYR A 167 -2.37 14.14 -6.30
CA TYR A 167 -1.53 15.10 -5.59
C TYR A 167 -0.82 16.04 -6.56
N ILE A 168 -0.23 15.50 -7.64
CA ILE A 168 0.43 16.31 -8.67
C ILE A 168 -0.54 17.33 -9.28
N GLN A 169 -1.78 16.92 -9.57
CA GLN A 169 -2.77 17.79 -10.21
C GLN A 169 -3.40 18.83 -9.29
N HIS A 170 -3.43 18.60 -7.96
CA HIS A 170 -4.24 19.42 -7.06
C HIS A 170 -3.50 19.93 -5.82
N ALA A 171 -2.28 19.47 -5.56
CA ALA A 171 -1.42 19.85 -4.43
C ALA A 171 -2.12 19.80 -3.05
N LYS A 172 -3.07 18.88 -2.84
CA LYS A 172 -3.79 18.76 -1.55
C LYS A 172 -3.14 17.72 -0.65
N HIS A 173 -2.72 18.14 0.55
CA HIS A 173 -2.08 17.28 1.57
C HIS A 173 -2.85 15.99 1.91
N ARG A 174 -4.19 16.00 1.78
CA ARG A 174 -5.02 14.81 2.01
C ARG A 174 -4.56 13.59 1.19
N TYR A 175 -4.07 13.80 -0.03
CA TYR A 175 -3.60 12.70 -0.87
C TYR A 175 -2.30 12.10 -0.33
N LEU A 176 -1.41 12.93 0.25
CA LEU A 176 -0.19 12.44 0.90
C LEU A 176 -0.54 11.62 2.14
N TYR A 177 -1.46 12.08 3.00
CA TYR A 177 -1.85 11.32 4.19
C TYR A 177 -2.44 9.94 3.85
N ILE A 178 -3.33 9.88 2.85
CA ILE A 178 -3.89 8.60 2.39
C ILE A 178 -2.80 7.74 1.75
N ALA A 179 -1.89 8.32 0.98
CA ALA A 179 -0.77 7.60 0.40
C ALA A 179 0.18 7.04 1.46
N SER A 180 0.45 7.76 2.56
CA SER A 180 1.23 7.27 3.70
C SER A 180 0.60 6.02 4.31
N ALA A 181 -0.72 6.05 4.54
CA ALA A 181 -1.45 4.90 5.06
C ALA A 181 -1.36 3.69 4.11
N LEU A 182 -1.51 3.93 2.80
CA LEU A 182 -1.40 2.88 1.79
C LEU A 182 0.02 2.31 1.69
N ILE A 183 1.06 3.14 1.79
CA ILE A 183 2.45 2.68 1.83
C ILE A 183 2.66 1.78 3.06
N ALA A 184 2.14 2.17 4.23
CA ALA A 184 2.21 1.34 5.44
C ALA A 184 1.53 -0.03 5.24
N PHE A 185 0.31 -0.06 4.69
CA PHE A 185 -0.36 -1.32 4.36
C PHE A 185 0.38 -2.14 3.31
N MET A 186 0.96 -1.48 2.30
CA MET A 186 1.73 -2.14 1.25
C MET A 186 2.98 -2.85 1.82
N PHE A 187 3.73 -2.18 2.70
CA PHE A 187 4.85 -2.80 3.43
C PHE A 187 4.40 -3.91 4.38
N ALA A 188 3.23 -3.77 5.01
CA ALA A 188 2.65 -4.83 5.83
C ALA A 188 2.08 -6.00 4.99
N THR A 189 2.04 -5.91 3.66
CA THR A 189 1.49 -6.95 2.77
C THR A 189 2.59 -7.84 2.18
N LYS A 190 3.58 -7.26 1.48
CA LYS A 190 4.59 -8.07 0.75
C LYS A 190 5.86 -7.28 0.49
N GLU A 191 6.99 -7.97 0.47
CA GLU A 191 8.33 -7.44 0.15
C GLU A 191 8.43 -6.79 -1.24
N THR A 192 7.53 -7.12 -2.16
CA THR A 192 7.41 -6.41 -3.44
C THR A 192 7.15 -4.91 -3.26
N ALA A 193 6.70 -4.47 -2.08
CA ALA A 193 6.61 -3.07 -1.70
C ALA A 193 7.91 -2.29 -1.89
N TYR A 194 9.07 -2.90 -1.60
CA TYR A 194 10.38 -2.25 -1.80
C TYR A 194 10.58 -1.88 -3.27
N MET A 195 10.26 -2.81 -4.18
CA MET A 195 10.38 -2.60 -5.62
C MET A 195 9.38 -1.56 -6.12
N THR A 196 8.15 -1.59 -5.64
CA THR A 196 7.12 -0.60 -5.99
C THR A 196 7.54 0.81 -5.55
N VAL A 197 8.05 0.98 -4.32
CA VAL A 197 8.53 2.28 -3.84
C VAL A 197 9.76 2.74 -4.61
N LEU A 198 10.70 1.84 -4.94
CA LEU A 198 11.86 2.18 -5.75
C LEU A 198 11.45 2.70 -7.13
N ILE A 199 10.54 2.00 -7.82
CA ILE A 199 10.06 2.37 -9.15
C ILE A 199 9.34 3.72 -9.11
N PHE A 200 8.39 3.90 -8.18
CA PHE A 200 7.71 5.19 -8.05
C PHE A 200 8.66 6.30 -7.60
N GLY A 201 9.58 6.03 -6.69
CA GLY A 201 10.60 6.98 -6.25
C GLY A 201 11.48 7.43 -7.41
N PHE A 202 11.93 6.51 -8.26
CA PHE A 202 12.72 6.84 -9.45
C PHE A 202 11.93 7.69 -10.46
N ILE A 203 10.67 7.32 -10.74
CA ILE A 203 9.81 8.13 -11.63
C ILE A 203 9.58 9.52 -11.04
N MET A 204 9.28 9.62 -9.74
CA MET A 204 9.08 10.92 -9.07
C MET A 204 10.35 11.74 -9.05
N PHE A 205 11.53 11.12 -8.89
CA PHE A 205 12.82 11.80 -8.97
C PHE A 205 13.02 12.45 -10.35
N LEU A 206 12.79 11.71 -11.43
CA LEU A 206 12.90 12.26 -12.79
C LEU A 206 11.92 13.41 -13.03
N LEU A 207 10.67 13.26 -12.59
CA LEU A 207 9.65 14.31 -12.72
C LEU A 207 9.92 15.52 -11.82
N ALA A 208 10.65 15.34 -10.71
CA ALA A 208 10.97 16.39 -9.75
C ALA A 208 12.25 17.18 -10.10
N LEU A 209 13.04 16.75 -11.10
CA LEU A 209 14.29 17.43 -11.49
C LEU A 209 14.14 18.96 -11.67
N PRO A 210 13.06 19.48 -12.30
CA PRO A 210 12.87 20.93 -12.44
C PRO A 210 12.72 21.69 -11.12
N ASP A 211 12.24 21.03 -10.06
CA ASP A 211 12.07 21.61 -8.73
C ASP A 211 13.30 21.36 -7.84
N LEU A 212 13.94 20.19 -7.99
CA LEU A 212 15.11 19.78 -7.21
C LEU A 212 16.37 20.57 -7.56
N VAL A 213 16.60 20.90 -8.84
CA VAL A 213 17.79 21.65 -9.26
C VAL A 213 17.81 23.06 -8.66
N PRO A 214 16.73 23.87 -8.76
CA PRO A 214 16.67 25.17 -8.09
C PRO A 214 16.77 25.07 -6.57
N TRP A 215 16.18 24.04 -5.94
CA TRP A 215 16.31 23.80 -4.50
C TRP A 215 17.77 23.52 -4.10
N ALA A 216 18.46 22.65 -4.83
CA ALA A 216 19.87 22.33 -4.59
C ALA A 216 20.81 23.54 -4.77
N LEU A 217 20.44 24.46 -5.67
CA LEU A 217 21.13 25.75 -5.87
C LEU A 217 20.75 26.82 -4.81
N GLY A 218 19.95 26.47 -3.81
CA GLY A 218 19.51 27.40 -2.75
C GLY A 218 18.50 28.46 -3.20
N ARG A 219 17.89 28.29 -4.38
CA ARG A 219 16.94 29.26 -4.95
C ARG A 219 15.50 29.09 -4.44
N VAL A 220 15.20 27.93 -3.85
CA VAL A 220 13.85 27.56 -3.39
C VAL A 220 13.97 26.83 -2.06
N ARG A 221 12.97 26.97 -1.19
CA ARG A 221 12.93 26.27 0.11
C ARG A 221 12.24 24.92 0.00
N LEU A 222 12.61 23.99 0.89
CA LEU A 222 11.98 22.66 0.95
C LEU A 222 10.45 22.72 1.12
N SER A 223 9.95 23.70 1.89
CA SER A 223 8.51 23.92 2.11
C SER A 223 7.74 24.36 0.86
N GLN A 224 8.44 24.71 -0.22
CA GLN A 224 7.85 25.09 -1.50
C GLN A 224 7.81 23.93 -2.49
N LEU A 225 8.44 22.78 -2.17
CA LEU A 225 8.40 21.58 -3.01
C LEU A 225 7.00 20.98 -2.98
N THR A 226 6.38 20.90 -4.15
CA THR A 226 5.05 20.32 -4.35
C THR A 226 5.07 19.34 -5.52
N GLY A 227 3.92 18.85 -5.95
CA GLY A 227 3.82 17.95 -7.10
C GLY A 227 4.69 16.69 -6.95
N ALA A 228 5.49 16.38 -7.97
CA ALA A 228 6.36 15.21 -7.97
C ALA A 228 7.45 15.29 -6.88
N ALA A 229 8.03 16.47 -6.64
CA ALA A 229 9.02 16.67 -5.59
C ALA A 229 8.44 16.42 -4.20
N GLY A 230 7.18 16.81 -3.97
CA GLY A 230 6.47 16.52 -2.72
C GLY A 230 6.21 15.03 -2.50
N VAL A 231 5.85 14.29 -3.57
CA VAL A 231 5.71 12.82 -3.48
C VAL A 231 7.05 12.15 -3.26
N LEU A 232 8.10 12.58 -3.95
CA LEU A 232 9.45 12.06 -3.74
C LEU A 232 9.89 12.25 -2.29
N LEU A 233 9.69 13.46 -1.74
CA LEU A 233 10.00 13.74 -0.34
C LEU A 233 9.23 12.82 0.60
N LEU A 234 7.95 12.56 0.33
CA LEU A 234 7.15 11.59 1.08
C LEU A 234 7.76 10.18 1.04
N LEU A 235 8.10 9.70 -0.15
CA LEU A 235 8.64 8.34 -0.33
C LEU A 235 9.99 8.19 0.38
N VAL A 236 10.89 9.15 0.21
CA VAL A 236 12.21 9.14 0.85
C VAL A 236 12.07 9.22 2.38
N THR A 237 11.23 10.12 2.89
CA THR A 237 11.09 10.29 4.35
C THR A 237 10.43 9.09 5.02
N LEU A 238 9.38 8.51 4.43
CA LEU A 238 8.70 7.34 4.99
C LEU A 238 9.55 6.07 4.92
N THR A 239 10.38 5.93 3.88
CA THR A 239 11.24 4.76 3.76
C THR A 239 12.58 4.93 4.45
N LEU A 240 12.99 6.14 4.85
CA LEU A 240 14.29 6.46 5.42
C LEU A 240 14.82 5.43 6.44
N PRO A 241 14.02 4.91 7.40
CA PRO A 241 14.51 3.89 8.33
C PRO A 241 15.04 2.62 7.65
N GLN A 242 14.50 2.27 6.48
CA GLN A 242 14.90 1.10 5.69
C GLN A 242 16.26 1.31 4.98
N TRP A 243 16.69 2.56 4.80
CA TRP A 243 17.95 2.89 4.15
C TRP A 243 19.15 2.61 5.04
N ALA A 244 18.94 2.34 6.34
CA ALA A 244 20.01 1.95 7.27
C ALA A 244 20.81 0.74 6.75
N ALA A 245 20.17 -0.19 6.05
CA ALA A 245 20.84 -1.34 5.43
C ALA A 245 21.93 -0.95 4.42
N ILE A 246 21.85 0.24 3.79
CA ILE A 246 22.85 0.74 2.85
C ILE A 246 24.19 1.02 3.55
N ALA A 247 24.16 1.39 4.85
CA ALA A 247 25.39 1.56 5.62
C ALA A 247 26.23 0.27 5.67
N GLY A 248 25.59 -0.89 5.54
CA GLY A 248 26.26 -2.19 5.45
C GLY A 248 27.16 -2.36 4.23
N LEU A 249 26.93 -1.62 3.14
CA LEU A 249 27.77 -1.72 1.93
C LEU A 249 29.19 -1.20 2.14
N ALA A 250 29.38 -0.24 3.06
CA ALA A 250 30.67 0.37 3.36
C ALA A 250 31.31 -0.17 4.65
N GLN A 251 30.59 -0.98 5.43
CA GLN A 251 30.98 -1.35 6.78
C GLN A 251 32.28 -2.18 6.81
N ASP A 252 32.46 -3.10 5.86
CA ASP A 252 33.67 -3.92 5.74
C ASP A 252 34.90 -3.07 5.38
N ALA A 253 34.73 -2.08 4.50
CA ALA A 253 35.80 -1.15 4.12
C ALA A 253 36.22 -0.23 5.28
N LEU A 254 35.30 0.05 6.20
CA LEU A 254 35.54 0.85 7.40
C LEU A 254 36.02 0.01 8.58
N GLY A 255 35.99 -1.32 8.48
CA GLY A 255 36.26 -2.22 9.59
C GLY A 255 35.28 -2.03 10.76
N LEU A 256 34.02 -1.68 10.47
CA LEU A 256 32.96 -1.43 11.44
C LEU A 256 31.77 -2.36 11.21
N ASP A 257 31.07 -2.74 12.28
CA ASP A 257 29.79 -3.42 12.23
C ASP A 257 28.64 -2.42 12.45
N LEU A 258 28.11 -1.88 11.35
CA LEU A 258 27.02 -0.88 11.38
C LEU A 258 25.65 -1.55 11.30
N VAL A 259 25.54 -2.68 10.59
CA VAL A 259 24.33 -3.49 10.47
C VAL A 259 24.65 -4.99 10.53
N ASN A 260 23.65 -5.79 10.92
CA ASN A 260 23.75 -7.25 11.00
C ASN A 260 24.20 -7.85 9.67
N ARG A 261 25.29 -8.61 9.71
CA ARG A 261 25.82 -9.34 8.55
C ARG A 261 24.90 -10.50 8.16
N ASN A 262 24.96 -10.87 6.89
CA ASN A 262 24.27 -12.07 6.39
C ASN A 262 24.75 -13.32 7.16
N GLY A 263 23.82 -14.11 7.68
CA GLY A 263 24.12 -15.38 8.36
C GLY A 263 24.43 -15.28 9.86
N VAL A 264 24.34 -14.10 10.47
CA VAL A 264 24.50 -13.95 11.93
C VAL A 264 23.19 -14.30 12.63
N SER A 265 23.22 -15.28 13.53
CA SER A 265 22.06 -15.90 14.18
C SER A 265 21.34 -15.04 15.24
N GLY A 266 21.82 -13.82 15.50
CA GLY A 266 21.39 -13.00 16.65
C GLY A 266 20.44 -11.84 16.33
N GLY A 267 20.14 -11.54 15.05
CA GLY A 267 19.32 -10.37 14.71
C GLY A 267 18.83 -10.32 13.26
N ILE A 268 17.89 -9.41 12.98
CA ILE A 268 17.36 -9.18 11.64
C ILE A 268 18.46 -8.59 10.77
N VAL A 269 18.79 -9.24 9.65
CA VAL A 269 19.78 -8.76 8.67
C VAL A 269 19.47 -7.30 8.29
N GLY A 270 20.49 -6.44 8.32
CA GLY A 270 20.33 -5.01 8.04
C GLY A 270 19.87 -4.14 9.23
N ALA A 271 19.48 -4.74 10.37
CA ALA A 271 19.26 -3.99 11.60
C ALA A 271 20.60 -3.66 12.29
N PRO A 272 20.71 -2.58 13.07
CA PRO A 272 21.93 -2.25 13.80
C PRO A 272 22.35 -3.40 14.71
N GLN A 273 23.62 -3.80 14.63
CA GLN A 273 24.20 -4.81 15.50
C GLN A 273 25.13 -4.11 16.50
N TRP A 274 24.89 -4.26 17.80
CA TRP A 274 25.74 -3.71 18.85
C TRP A 274 27.03 -4.54 19.08
N GLY A 275 27.60 -5.10 18.01
CA GLY A 275 28.79 -5.96 18.03
C GLY A 275 30.05 -5.15 17.78
N ALA A 276 31.10 -5.37 18.58
CA ALA A 276 32.36 -4.63 18.42
C ALA A 276 33.14 -5.10 17.17
N PRO A 277 33.80 -4.16 16.43
CA PRO A 277 33.84 -2.72 16.64
C PRO A 277 32.66 -1.97 15.97
N TYR A 278 31.92 -1.17 16.75
CA TYR A 278 30.81 -0.34 16.26
C TYR A 278 30.96 1.11 16.72
N VAL A 279 30.28 2.04 16.03
CA VAL A 279 30.20 3.45 16.44
C VAL A 279 28.90 3.68 17.19
N ALA A 280 28.98 3.89 18.50
CA ALA A 280 27.87 4.35 19.31
C ALA A 280 27.68 5.86 19.09
N MET A 281 26.63 6.25 18.37
CA MET A 281 26.21 7.65 18.34
C MET A 281 25.46 7.93 19.65
N PRO A 282 25.85 8.95 20.44
CA PRO A 282 25.06 9.35 21.60
C PRO A 282 23.69 9.80 21.11
N VAL A 283 22.63 9.15 21.61
CA VAL A 283 21.24 9.56 21.40
C VAL A 283 20.90 10.63 22.42
#